data_AF-A0A946NG23-F1
#
_entry.id   AF-A0A946NG23-F1
#
_cell.length_a   1.000
_cell.length_b   1.000
_cell.length_c   1.000
_cell.angle_alpha   90.00
_cell.angle_beta   90.00
_cell.angle_gamma   90.00
#
_symmetry.space_group_name_H-M   'P 1'
#
loop_
_entity.id
_entity.type
_entity.pdbx_description
1 polymer ?
#
loop_
_entity_poly.entity_id
_entity_poly.type
_entity_poly.pdbx_seq_one_letter_code
_entity_poly.pdbx_strand_id
1 'polypeptide(L)'
;MADQQVRIRRTIIIIVCFIVVVIFGFIWRMNQPVIMSEQDLRINGAIILNTPRKFSDFDLIDHRGDAFTLQRLKGQWSMIFFGFTNCPDVCPTTL
;
A
#
# COMPACT_ATOMS: atom_id res chain seq x y z
N MET A 1 -37.50 -6.19 44.42
CA MET A 1 -36.72 -5.21 43.61
C MET A 1 -35.31 -5.70 43.26
N ALA A 2 -34.61 -6.45 44.12
CA ALA A 2 -33.25 -6.94 43.86
C ALA A 2 -33.13 -7.95 42.69
N ASP A 3 -34.09 -8.88 42.53
CA ASP A 3 -34.05 -9.92 41.48
C ASP A 3 -34.17 -9.34 40.04
N GLN A 4 -34.99 -8.30 39.87
CA GLN A 4 -35.17 -7.63 38.57
C GLN A 4 -33.91 -6.89 38.11
N GLN A 5 -33.17 -6.25 39.04
CA GLN A 5 -31.90 -5.61 38.73
C GLN A 5 -30.82 -6.61 38.32
N VAL A 6 -30.79 -7.80 38.93
CA VAL A 6 -29.83 -8.86 38.59
C VAL A 6 -30.08 -9.41 37.17
N ARG A 7 -31.34 -9.61 36.79
CA ARG A 7 -31.72 -10.07 35.44
C ARG A 7 -31.40 -9.02 34.37
N ILE A 8 -31.71 -7.75 34.62
CA ILE A 8 -31.37 -6.65 33.70
C ILE A 8 -29.85 -6.51 33.54
N ARG A 9 -29.09 -6.55 34.64
CA ARG A 9 -27.63 -6.47 34.62
C ARG A 9 -27.01 -7.62 33.81
N ARG A 10 -27.54 -8.84 33.95
CA ARG A 10 -27.12 -9.99 33.15
C ARG A 10 -27.37 -9.78 31.66
N THR A 11 -28.56 -9.31 31.27
CA THR A 11 -28.88 -9.03 29.86
C THR A 11 -27.97 -7.95 29.26
N ILE A 12 -27.72 -6.87 30.01
CA ILE A 12 -26.82 -5.79 29.55
C ILE A 12 -25.40 -6.32 29.36
N ILE A 13 -24.87 -7.11 30.30
CA ILE A 13 -23.53 -7.71 30.18
C ILE A 13 -23.44 -8.59 28.92
N ILE A 14 -24.45 -9.43 28.66
CA ILE A 14 -24.47 -10.30 27.48
C ILE A 14 -24.45 -9.47 26.18
N ILE A 15 -25.27 -8.42 26.11
CA ILE A 15 -25.33 -7.53 24.93
C ILE A 15 -23.99 -6.83 24.72
N VAL A 16 -23.40 -6.26 25.78
CA VAL A 16 -22.11 -5.57 25.70
C VAL A 16 -21.01 -6.54 25.27
N CYS A 17 -20.95 -7.75 25.84
CA CYS A 17 -20.00 -8.77 25.42
C CYS A 17 -20.16 -9.14 23.94
N PHE A 18 -21.40 -9.30 23.46
CA PHE A 18 -21.66 -9.58 22.05
C PHE A 18 -21.17 -8.45 21.14
N ILE A 19 -21.48 -7.20 21.48
CA ILE A 19 -21.02 -6.02 20.74
C ILE A 19 -19.49 -5.96 20.70
N VAL A 20 -18.83 -6.17 21.84
CA VAL A 20 -17.36 -6.17 21.93
C VAL A 20 -16.74 -7.26 21.04
N VAL A 21 -17.30 -8.47 21.04
CA VAL A 21 -16.82 -9.56 20.19
C VAL A 21 -16.96 -9.24 18.70
N VAL A 22 -18.11 -8.68 18.30
CA VAL A 22 -18.34 -8.30 16.90
C VAL A 22 -17.39 -7.18 16.47
N ILE A 23 -17.24 -6.13 17.28
CA ILE A 23 -16.32 -5.02 17.00
C ILE A 23 -14.88 -5.53 16.92
N PHE A 24 -14.45 -6.35 17.87
CA PHE A 24 -13.10 -6.92 17.86
C PHE A 24 -12.85 -7.77 16.63
N GLY A 25 -13.79 -8.64 16.25
CA GLY A 25 -13.68 -9.44 15.03
C GLY A 25 -13.64 -8.60 13.76
N PHE A 26 -14.41 -7.51 13.71
CA PHE A 26 -14.42 -6.59 12.57
C PHE A 26 -13.11 -5.80 12.46
N ILE A 27 -12.60 -5.25 13.57
CA ILE A 27 -11.29 -4.58 13.61
C ILE A 27 -10.19 -5.56 13.19
N TRP A 28 -10.23 -6.79 13.70
CA TRP A 28 -9.28 -7.84 13.32
C TRP A 28 -9.31 -8.13 11.82
N ARG A 29 -10.51 -8.24 11.23
CA ARG A 29 -10.70 -8.49 9.79
C ARG A 29 -10.25 -7.31 8.93
N MET A 30 -10.53 -6.08 9.35
CA MET A 30 -10.17 -4.87 8.61
C MET A 30 -8.66 -4.61 8.60
N ASN A 31 -7.96 -5.01 9.66
CA ASN A 31 -6.51 -4.80 9.79
C ASN A 31 -5.66 -5.91 9.14
N GLN A 32 -6.29 -6.89 8.46
CA GLN A 32 -5.53 -7.87 7.67
C GLN A 32 -5.09 -7.20 6.35
N PRO A 33 -3.78 -7.17 6.04
CA PRO A 33 -3.33 -6.67 4.76
C PRO A 33 -3.87 -7.56 3.64
N VAL A 34 -4.33 -6.95 2.54
CA VAL A 34 -4.69 -7.69 1.33
C VAL A 34 -3.41 -8.23 0.70
N ILE A 35 -3.09 -9.50 0.96
CA ILE A 35 -2.02 -10.20 0.26
C ILE A 35 -2.51 -10.54 -1.16
N MET A 36 -2.22 -9.67 -2.12
CA MET A 36 -2.49 -9.95 -3.53
C MET A 36 -1.55 -11.05 -4.03
N SER A 37 -2.09 -12.00 -4.80
CA SER A 37 -1.25 -12.97 -5.49
C SER A 37 -0.39 -12.25 -6.54
N GLU A 38 0.71 -12.87 -6.97
CA GLU A 38 1.54 -12.31 -8.04
C GLU A 38 0.73 -12.09 -9.34
N GLN A 39 -0.27 -12.94 -9.58
CA GLN A 39 -1.16 -12.83 -10.72
C GLN A 39 -2.04 -11.57 -10.61
N ASP A 40 -2.62 -11.33 -9.45
CA ASP A 40 -3.45 -10.14 -9.20
C ASP A 40 -2.62 -8.86 -9.32
N LEU A 41 -1.39 -8.85 -8.80
CA LEU A 41 -0.48 -7.72 -8.96
C LEU A 41 -0.20 -7.41 -10.43
N ARG A 42 0.08 -8.45 -11.24
CA ARG A 42 0.33 -8.29 -12.68
C ARG A 42 -0.89 -7.75 -13.44
N ILE A 43 -2.10 -8.20 -13.09
CA ILE A 43 -3.35 -7.67 -13.67
C ILE A 43 -3.52 -6.19 -13.33
N ASN A 44 -3.12 -5.78 -12.12
CA ASN A 44 -3.13 -4.37 -11.70
C ASN A 44 -1.91 -3.57 -12.21
N GLY A 45 -1.11 -4.12 -13.13
CA GLY A 45 0.04 -3.45 -13.73
C GLY A 45 1.31 -3.41 -12.87
N ALA A 46 1.33 -4.08 -11.71
CA ALA A 46 2.51 -4.19 -10.87
C ALA A 46 3.37 -5.39 -11.31
N ILE A 47 4.62 -5.12 -11.70
CA ILE A 47 5.60 -6.14 -12.07
C ILE A 47 6.70 -6.18 -11.01
N ILE A 48 6.73 -7.26 -10.22
CA ILE A 48 7.79 -7.50 -9.25
C ILE A 48 8.98 -8.17 -9.96
N LEU A 49 10.16 -7.56 -9.86
CA LEU A 49 11.40 -8.14 -10.37
C LEU A 49 12.04 -9.00 -9.28
N ASN A 50 11.77 -10.31 -9.32
CA ASN A 50 12.33 -11.28 -8.35
C ASN A 50 13.87 -11.34 -8.40
N THR A 51 14.45 -11.04 -9.56
CA THR A 51 15.90 -10.89 -9.74
C THR A 51 16.25 -9.42 -9.97
N PRO A 52 17.12 -8.82 -9.14
CA PRO A 52 17.56 -7.45 -9.36
C PRO A 52 18.17 -7.28 -10.75
N ARG A 53 17.60 -6.40 -11.58
CA ARG A 53 18.20 -6.03 -12.85
C ARG A 53 19.26 -4.96 -12.61
N LYS A 54 20.48 -5.22 -13.07
CA LYS A 54 21.52 -4.20 -13.15
C LYS A 54 21.11 -3.19 -14.21
N PHE A 55 21.19 -1.90 -13.87
CA PHE A 55 21.03 -0.83 -14.83
C PHE A 55 22.21 -0.85 -15.81
N SER A 56 21.91 -0.65 -17.09
CA SER A 56 22.95 -0.34 -18.08
C SER A 56 23.56 1.02 -17.78
N ASP A 57 24.81 1.23 -18.20
CA ASP A 57 25.40 2.56 -18.15
C ASP A 57 24.59 3.53 -19.03
N PHE A 58 24.42 4.75 -18.54
CA PHE A 58 23.71 5.83 -19.22
C PHE A 58 24.46 7.14 -19.02
N ASP A 59 24.36 8.00 -20.01
CA ASP A 59 24.89 9.36 -19.98
C ASP A 59 23.76 10.32 -20.35
N LEU A 60 23.21 10.99 -19.34
CA LEU A 60 22.08 11.90 -19.46
C LEU A 60 22.48 13.28 -18.94
N ILE A 61 21.66 14.28 -19.25
CA ILE A 61 21.80 15.64 -18.73
C ILE A 61 20.53 15.95 -17.93
N ASP A 62 20.68 16.44 -16.70
CA ASP A 62 19.55 16.83 -15.89
C ASP A 62 18.97 18.20 -16.30
N HIS A 63 17.84 18.59 -15.72
CA HIS A 63 17.15 19.84 -16.05
C HIS A 63 17.95 21.12 -15.73
N ARG A 64 19.08 21.02 -15.01
CA ARG A 64 20.00 22.14 -14.74
C ARG A 64 21.19 22.16 -15.68
N GLY A 65 21.32 21.17 -16.56
CA GLY A 65 22.47 21.04 -17.46
C GLY A 65 23.63 20.20 -16.90
N ASP A 66 23.47 19.59 -15.72
CA ASP A 66 24.51 18.77 -15.10
C ASP A 66 24.49 17.35 -15.67
N ALA A 67 25.66 16.70 -15.74
CA ALA A 67 25.76 15.29 -16.07
C ALA A 67 24.97 14.43 -15.06
N PHE A 68 24.19 13.49 -15.57
CA PHE A 68 23.40 12.54 -14.81
C PHE A 68 23.72 11.12 -15.27
N THR A 69 24.53 10.43 -14.47
CA THR A 69 25.03 9.09 -14.75
C THR A 69 24.70 8.12 -13.62
N LEU A 70 24.94 6.82 -13.84
CA LEU A 70 24.71 5.74 -12.87
C LEU A 70 25.37 6.01 -11.50
N GLN A 71 26.51 6.72 -11.47
CA GLN A 71 27.22 7.09 -10.25
C GLN A 71 26.35 7.91 -9.30
N ARG A 72 25.43 8.75 -9.82
CA ARG A 72 24.52 9.55 -8.99
C ARG A 72 23.46 8.71 -8.26
N LEU A 73 23.22 7.48 -8.69
CA LEU A 73 22.23 6.57 -8.08
C LEU A 73 22.87 5.60 -7.05
N LYS A 74 24.20 5.53 -6.96
CA LYS A 74 24.88 4.59 -6.06
C LYS A 74 24.81 5.05 -4.60
N GLY A 75 24.65 4.09 -3.69
CA GLY A 75 24.70 4.34 -2.25
C GLY A 75 23.43 4.95 -1.64
N GLN A 76 22.35 5.08 -2.42
CA GLN A 76 21.08 5.64 -1.95
C GLN A 76 19.89 4.98 -2.64
N TRP A 77 18.73 5.00 -1.98
CA TRP A 77 17.47 4.57 -2.58
C TRP A 77 17.02 5.57 -3.64
N SER A 78 16.61 5.07 -4.81
CA SER A 78 16.18 5.89 -5.94
C SER A 78 14.85 5.37 -6.49
N MET A 79 13.92 6.28 -6.72
CA MET A 79 12.66 6.01 -7.43
C MET A 79 12.74 6.70 -8.79
N ILE A 80 12.49 5.95 -9.86
CA ILE A 80 12.65 6.43 -11.24
C ILE A 80 11.31 6.29 -11.95
N PHE A 81 10.88 7.36 -12.60
CA PHE A 81 9.70 7.40 -13.44
C PHE A 81 10.10 7.65 -14.89
N PHE A 82 9.53 6.88 -15.82
CA PHE A 82 9.76 7.04 -17.26
C PHE A 82 8.51 7.67 -17.88
N GLY A 83 8.70 8.82 -18.54
CA GLY A 83 7.62 9.55 -19.19
C GLY A 83 8.13 10.54 -20.23
N PHE A 84 7.21 11.22 -20.91
CA PHE A 84 7.50 12.21 -21.95
C PHE A 84 6.48 13.36 -21.85
N THR A 85 6.87 14.55 -22.32
CA THR A 85 6.13 15.79 -22.06
C THR A 85 4.82 15.91 -22.84
N ASN A 86 4.72 15.27 -24.01
CA ASN A 86 3.54 15.34 -24.88
C ASN A 86 2.91 13.95 -25.05
N CYS A 87 2.13 13.51 -24.06
CA CYS A 87 1.43 12.22 -24.10
C CYS A 87 0.12 12.33 -24.90
N PRO A 88 -0.11 11.49 -25.93
CA PRO A 88 -1.29 11.60 -26.79
C PRO A 88 -2.60 11.13 -26.13
N ASP A 89 -2.56 10.42 -25.00
CA ASP A 89 -3.77 9.89 -24.34
C ASP A 89 -3.82 10.04 -22.80
N VAL A 90 -2.69 9.94 -22.07
CA VAL A 90 -2.69 10.00 -20.59
C VAL A 90 -1.90 11.21 -20.10
N CYS A 91 -2.62 12.28 -19.78
CA CYS A 91 -2.09 13.47 -19.09
C CYS A 91 -1.63 13.13 -17.65
N PRO A 92 -0.66 13.87 -17.08
CA PRO A 92 0.12 13.43 -15.93
C PRO A 92 -0.71 13.52 -14.65
N THR A 93 -1.29 12.41 -14.23
CA THR A 93 -1.78 12.21 -12.86
C THR A 93 -0.89 11.27 -12.05
N THR A 94 0.28 10.90 -12.58
CA THR A 94 1.26 10.07 -11.88
C THR A 94 2.46 10.90 -11.44
N LEU A 95 2.25 11.64 -10.34
CA LEU A 95 3.24 11.85 -9.28
C LEU A 95 2.57 11.46 -7.96
#